data_AF-A0A2D6WLG8-F1
#
_entry.id   AF-A0A2D6WLG8-F1
#
_cell.length_a   1.000
_cell.length_b   1.000
_cell.length_c   1.000
_cell.angle_alpha   90.00
_cell.angle_beta   90.00
_cell.angle_gamma   90.00
#
_symmetry.space_group_name_H-M   'P 1'
#
loop_
_entity.id
_entity.type
_entity.pdbx_description
1 polymer ?
#
loop_
_entity_poly.entity_id
_entity_poly.type
_entity_poly.pdbx_seq_one_letter_code
_entity_poly.pdbx_strand_id
1 'polypeptide(L)'
;MGMAIVEQKSFGYVENKYHIRIPPALKDRKFDYAVIYRGEATNIEVNFYSGTGSKPSEIISSYSDRNRDLISAGWKFVWLTDGQGWKKMQRPLKVGISNIDYVINTNYLRRGYPENIILGT
;
A
#
# COMPACT_ATOMS: atom_id res chain seq x y z
N MET A 1 -0.77 -10.37 20.76
CA MET A 1 -1.48 -10.71 19.51
C MET A 1 -0.45 -11.14 18.48
N GLY A 2 -0.65 -12.28 17.82
CA GLY A 2 0.20 -12.74 16.71
C GLY A 2 -0.04 -11.92 15.43
N MET A 3 0.74 -12.19 14.39
CA MET A 3 0.57 -11.60 13.06
C MET A 3 -0.70 -12.13 12.39
N ALA A 4 -1.47 -11.25 11.73
CA ALA A 4 -2.60 -11.64 10.90
C ALA A 4 -2.50 -11.00 9.51
N ILE A 5 -2.83 -11.77 8.48
CA ILE A 5 -2.92 -11.30 7.09
C ILE A 5 -4.40 -11.35 6.69
N VAL A 6 -4.89 -10.26 6.12
CA VAL A 6 -6.25 -10.12 5.61
C VAL A 6 -6.16 -9.84 4.13
N GLU A 7 -6.84 -10.64 3.31
CA GLU A 7 -6.82 -10.55 1.86
C GLU A 7 -8.20 -10.12 1.32
N GLN A 8 -8.22 -9.15 0.40
CA GLN A 8 -9.38 -8.75 -0.39
C GLN A 8 -10.64 -8.38 0.42
N LYS A 9 -10.46 -7.80 1.61
CA LYS A 9 -11.53 -7.27 2.46
C LYS A 9 -11.57 -5.74 2.42
N SER A 10 -12.58 -5.17 3.05
CA SER A 10 -12.69 -3.73 3.25
C SER A 10 -11.99 -3.27 4.53
N PHE A 11 -11.69 -1.98 4.63
CA PHE A 11 -11.15 -1.40 5.87
C PHE A 11 -12.12 -1.54 7.05
N GLY A 12 -13.44 -1.43 6.81
CA GLY A 12 -14.45 -1.66 7.83
C GLY A 12 -14.43 -3.08 8.41
N TYR A 13 -14.05 -4.10 7.62
CA TYR A 13 -13.83 -5.45 8.15
C TYR A 13 -12.67 -5.47 9.15
N VAL A 14 -11.58 -4.76 8.86
CA VAL A 14 -10.41 -4.68 9.74
C VAL A 14 -10.74 -3.93 11.03
N GLU A 15 -11.43 -2.80 10.92
CA GLU A 15 -11.92 -2.03 12.06
C GLU A 15 -12.78 -2.90 12.99
N ASN A 16 -13.76 -3.62 12.46
CA ASN A 16 -14.66 -4.45 13.25
C ASN A 16 -13.97 -5.66 13.89
N LYS A 17 -13.04 -6.31 13.18
CA LYS A 17 -12.41 -7.57 13.63
C LYS A 17 -11.21 -7.36 14.53
N TYR A 18 -10.39 -6.35 14.25
CA TYR A 18 -9.12 -6.12 14.94
C TYR A 18 -9.12 -4.86 15.79
N HIS A 19 -10.23 -4.10 15.80
CA HIS A 19 -10.39 -2.85 16.55
C HIS A 19 -9.31 -1.81 16.21
N ILE A 20 -8.90 -1.79 14.93
CA ILE A 20 -7.92 -0.84 14.41
C ILE A 20 -8.66 0.34 13.82
N ARG A 21 -8.26 1.55 14.23
CA ARG A 21 -8.78 2.79 13.68
C ARG A 21 -8.56 2.86 12.18
N ILE A 22 -9.56 3.26 11.41
CA ILE A 22 -9.44 3.47 9.97
C ILE A 22 -9.80 4.91 9.56
N PRO A 23 -9.34 5.39 8.40
CA PRO A 23 -9.87 6.62 7.82
C PRO A 23 -11.31 6.38 7.36
N PRO A 24 -12.29 7.24 7.75
CA PRO A 24 -13.69 7.05 7.37
C PRO A 24 -13.91 6.96 5.85
N ALA A 25 -13.16 7.73 5.06
CA ALA A 25 -13.22 7.73 3.60
C ALA A 25 -12.83 6.38 2.96
N LEU A 26 -12.09 5.53 3.70
CA LEU A 26 -11.65 4.23 3.23
C LEU A 26 -12.53 3.07 3.72
N LYS A 27 -13.51 3.31 4.60
CA LYS A 27 -14.30 2.27 5.27
C LYS A 27 -14.83 1.18 4.32
N ASP A 28 -15.44 1.59 3.22
CA ASP A 28 -16.04 0.68 2.24
C ASP A 28 -15.08 0.31 1.09
N ARG A 29 -13.88 0.91 1.06
CA ARG A 29 -12.85 0.59 0.07
C ARG A 29 -12.27 -0.77 0.38
N LYS A 30 -12.03 -1.56 -0.66
CA LYS A 30 -11.28 -2.81 -0.59
C LYS A 30 -9.79 -2.54 -0.74
N PHE A 31 -9.01 -3.48 -0.24
CA PHE A 31 -7.57 -3.54 -0.44
C PHE A 31 -7.16 -4.91 -0.94
N ASP A 32 -5.97 -5.04 -1.52
CA ASP A 32 -5.40 -6.35 -1.81
C ASP A 32 -5.04 -7.07 -0.51
N TYR A 33 -4.22 -6.44 0.34
CA TYR A 33 -3.86 -6.99 1.65
C TYR A 33 -3.82 -5.95 2.77
N ALA A 34 -4.07 -6.42 3.99
CA ALA A 34 -3.74 -5.74 5.23
C ALA A 34 -3.01 -6.71 6.18
N VAL A 35 -1.87 -6.28 6.72
CA VAL A 35 -1.10 -7.04 7.70
C VAL A 35 -1.24 -6.37 9.06
N ILE A 36 -1.72 -7.12 10.04
CA ILE A 36 -1.86 -6.67 11.42
C ILE A 36 -0.75 -7.30 12.25
N TYR A 37 0.07 -6.46 12.86
CA TYR A 37 1.16 -6.91 13.72
C TYR A 37 1.31 -5.97 14.91
N ARG A 38 1.23 -6.54 16.13
CA ARG A 38 1.38 -5.79 17.40
C ARG A 38 0.47 -4.55 17.53
N GLY A 39 -0.72 -4.59 16.91
CA GLY A 39 -1.68 -3.47 16.94
C GLY A 39 -1.45 -2.42 15.85
N GLU A 40 -0.39 -2.55 15.06
CA GLU A 40 -0.17 -1.75 13.85
C GLU A 40 -0.77 -2.44 12.63
N ALA A 41 -1.25 -1.63 11.68
CA ALA A 41 -1.77 -2.10 10.41
C ALA A 41 -0.94 -1.57 9.25
N THR A 42 -0.61 -2.47 8.32
CA THR A 42 0.04 -2.15 7.05
C THR A 42 -0.89 -2.53 5.92
N ASN A 43 -1.34 -1.56 5.13
CA ASN A 43 -2.05 -1.84 3.88
C ASN A 43 -1.04 -2.05 2.75
N ILE A 44 -1.24 -3.10 1.96
CA ILE A 44 -0.41 -3.44 0.81
C ILE A 44 -1.30 -3.51 -0.43
N GLU A 45 -0.94 -2.76 -1.47
CA GLU A 45 -1.54 -2.80 -2.81
C GLU A 45 -0.52 -3.33 -3.81
N VAL A 46 -0.98 -4.18 -4.74
CA VAL A 46 -0.12 -4.86 -5.70
C VAL A 46 -0.59 -4.54 -7.12
N ASN A 47 0.24 -3.88 -7.92
CA ASN A 47 -0.08 -3.61 -9.32
C ASN A 47 1.04 -4.01 -10.28
N PHE A 48 0.65 -4.72 -11.34
CA PHE A 48 1.50 -5.07 -12.46
C PHE A 48 1.15 -4.19 -13.67
N TYR A 49 2.14 -3.51 -14.23
CA TYR A 49 1.96 -2.60 -15.36
C TYR A 49 2.65 -3.18 -16.59
N SER A 50 1.90 -3.95 -17.37
CA SER A 50 2.36 -4.54 -18.63
C SER A 50 2.24 -3.62 -19.85
N GLY A 51 1.66 -2.42 -19.73
CA GLY A 51 1.44 -1.47 -20.84
C GLY A 51 1.63 0.01 -20.46
N THR A 52 1.87 0.87 -21.46
CA THR A 52 2.02 2.33 -21.33
C THR A 52 0.68 3.06 -21.53
N GLY A 53 0.36 4.11 -20.76
CA GLY A 53 -0.89 4.88 -20.91
C GLY A 53 -1.11 5.95 -19.83
N SER A 54 -2.32 6.53 -19.75
CA SER A 54 -2.74 7.56 -18.76
C SER A 54 -3.10 7.03 -17.37
N LYS A 55 -3.51 5.76 -17.28
CA LYS A 55 -3.85 5.04 -16.04
C LYS A 55 -2.80 5.13 -14.91
N PRO A 56 -1.48 5.12 -15.18
CA PRO A 56 -0.45 5.16 -14.14
C PRO A 56 -0.42 6.47 -13.36
N SER A 57 -0.74 7.61 -14.00
CA SER A 57 -0.79 8.91 -13.31
C SER A 57 -1.98 9.01 -12.35
N GLU A 58 -3.15 8.50 -12.76
CA GLU A 58 -4.35 8.44 -11.90
C GLU A 58 -4.11 7.55 -10.68
N ILE A 59 -3.42 6.41 -10.87
CA ILE A 59 -3.09 5.51 -9.76
C ILE A 59 -2.13 6.18 -8.79
N ILE A 60 -1.12 6.90 -9.26
CA ILE A 60 -0.21 7.64 -8.38
C ILE A 60 -0.95 8.68 -7.54
N SER A 61 -1.87 9.44 -8.14
CA SER A 61 -2.69 10.39 -7.37
C SER A 61 -3.52 9.67 -6.33
N SER A 62 -4.27 8.63 -6.74
CA SER A 62 -5.13 7.88 -5.84
C SER A 62 -4.36 7.23 -4.69
N TYR A 63 -3.14 6.76 -4.93
CA TYR A 63 -2.30 6.12 -3.93
C TYR A 63 -1.57 7.12 -3.05
N SER A 64 -1.27 8.32 -3.55
CA SER A 64 -0.77 9.41 -2.71
C SER A 64 -1.84 9.86 -1.70
N ASP A 65 -3.09 9.99 -2.16
CA ASP A 65 -4.23 10.29 -1.28
C ASP A 65 -4.47 9.17 -0.27
N ARG A 66 -4.45 7.91 -0.72
CA ARG A 66 -4.56 6.74 0.16
C ARG A 66 -3.43 6.71 1.21
N ASN A 67 -2.18 6.97 0.81
CA ASN A 67 -1.03 7.03 1.73
C ASN A 67 -1.29 8.04 2.85
N ARG A 68 -1.68 9.27 2.48
CA ARG A 68 -2.00 10.35 3.42
C ARG A 68 -3.12 9.95 4.37
N ASP A 69 -4.22 9.40 3.84
CA ASP A 69 -5.37 9.01 4.64
C ASP A 69 -4.98 7.91 5.64
N LEU A 70 -4.25 6.89 5.20
CA LEU A 70 -3.79 5.79 6.05
C LEU A 70 -2.84 6.25 7.16
N ILE A 71 -1.85 7.07 6.82
CA ILE A 71 -0.92 7.64 7.81
C ILE A 71 -1.70 8.42 8.88
N SER A 72 -2.75 9.16 8.50
CA SER A 72 -3.58 9.91 9.46
C SER A 72 -4.31 9.02 10.48
N ALA A 73 -4.48 7.73 10.17
CA ALA A 73 -5.05 6.71 11.05
C ALA A 73 -3.99 5.81 11.72
N GLY A 74 -2.69 6.09 11.55
CA GLY A 74 -1.59 5.29 12.10
C GLY A 74 -1.27 4.02 11.31
N TRP A 75 -1.71 3.93 10.05
CA TRP A 75 -1.39 2.82 9.17
C TRP A 75 -0.11 3.10 8.38
N LYS A 76 0.59 2.02 8.01
CA LYS A 76 1.61 2.05 6.95
C LYS A 76 0.95 1.71 5.61
N PHE A 77 1.46 2.27 4.52
CA PHE A 77 0.99 1.96 3.17
C PHE A 77 2.16 1.53 2.28
N VAL A 78 2.07 0.32 1.74
CA VAL A 78 3.06 -0.26 0.83
C VAL A 78 2.43 -0.44 -0.54
N TRP A 79 3.03 0.18 -1.54
CA TRP A 79 2.67 -0.01 -2.94
C TRP A 79 3.70 -0.89 -3.63
N LEU A 80 3.29 -2.10 -4.01
CA LEU A 80 4.12 -3.07 -4.70
C LEU A 80 3.89 -3.01 -6.22
N THR A 81 4.96 -2.82 -6.98
CA THR A 81 4.91 -2.73 -8.45
C THR A 81 6.01 -3.52 -9.15
N ASP A 82 5.75 -3.97 -10.38
CA ASP A 82 6.69 -4.77 -11.17
C ASP A 82 7.89 -3.99 -11.74
N GLY A 83 7.84 -2.66 -11.69
CA GLY A 83 8.92 -1.77 -12.13
C GLY A 83 9.10 -1.66 -13.65
N GLN A 84 8.70 -2.69 -14.43
CA GLN A 84 8.96 -2.74 -15.87
C GLN A 84 8.18 -1.68 -16.65
N GLY A 85 6.89 -1.49 -16.35
CA GLY A 85 6.06 -0.46 -16.99
C GLY A 85 6.60 0.95 -16.79
N TRP A 86 7.30 1.20 -15.68
CA TRP A 86 7.82 2.52 -15.33
C TRP A 86 9.09 2.93 -16.06
N LYS A 87 9.78 2.01 -16.76
CA LYS A 87 10.97 2.35 -17.56
C LYS A 87 10.70 3.46 -18.57
N LYS A 88 9.48 3.47 -19.14
CA LYS A 88 9.01 4.49 -20.10
C LYS A 88 8.21 5.64 -19.44
N MET A 89 7.97 5.58 -18.13
CA MET A 89 7.12 6.52 -17.37
C MET A 89 7.83 7.01 -16.10
N GLN A 90 9.10 7.39 -16.24
CA GLN A 90 9.93 7.80 -15.11
C GLN A 90 9.42 9.07 -14.40
N ARG A 91 8.85 10.02 -15.15
CA ARG A 91 8.31 11.27 -14.57
C ARG A 91 7.15 10.99 -13.60
N PRO A 92 6.07 10.30 -14.00
CA PRO A 92 5.05 9.88 -13.06
C PRO A 92 5.62 9.07 -11.89
N LEU A 93 6.46 8.06 -12.15
CA LEU A 93 7.04 7.24 -11.07
C LEU A 93 7.78 8.11 -10.03
N LYS A 94 8.54 9.11 -10.47
CA LYS A 94 9.24 10.03 -9.56
C LYS A 94 8.27 10.76 -8.65
N VAL A 95 7.11 11.21 -9.16
CA VAL A 95 6.05 11.81 -8.35
C VAL A 95 5.51 10.80 -7.34
N GLY A 96 5.25 9.55 -7.76
CA GLY A 96 4.80 8.49 -6.86
C GLY A 96 5.77 8.22 -5.72
N ILE A 97 7.06 8.04 -6.04
CA ILE A 97 8.12 7.82 -5.04
C ILE A 97 8.27 9.03 -4.09
N SER A 98 7.98 10.25 -4.54
CA SER A 98 8.05 11.44 -3.68
C SER A 98 6.84 11.62 -2.75
N ASN A 99 5.71 10.95 -2.99
CA ASN A 99 4.47 11.15 -2.22
C ASN A 99 3.97 9.88 -1.50
N ILE A 100 4.55 8.72 -1.80
CA ILE A 100 4.20 7.43 -1.20
C ILE A 100 5.43 6.90 -0.47
N ASP A 101 5.29 6.69 0.84
CA ASP A 101 6.41 6.36 1.73
C ASP A 101 7.13 5.09 1.30
N TYR A 102 6.37 4.06 0.90
CA TYR A 102 6.91 2.75 0.57
C TYR A 102 6.47 2.28 -0.83
N VAL A 103 7.20 2.71 -1.85
CA VAL A 103 7.10 2.16 -3.21
C VAL A 103 8.10 1.02 -3.39
N ILE A 104 7.60 -0.21 -3.49
CA ILE A 104 8.39 -1.43 -3.49
C ILE A 104 8.36 -2.08 -4.88
N ASN A 105 9.54 -2.34 -5.44
CA ASN A 105 9.66 -3.14 -6.65
C ASN A 105 9.96 -4.62 -6.33
N THR A 106 9.94 -5.48 -7.34
CA THR A 106 10.22 -6.92 -7.20
C THR A 106 11.61 -7.24 -6.65
N ASN A 107 12.61 -6.38 -6.86
CA ASN A 107 13.94 -6.56 -6.26
C ASN A 107 13.91 -6.28 -4.74
N TYR A 108 13.25 -5.21 -4.31
CA TYR A 108 13.07 -4.89 -2.89
C TYR A 108 12.19 -5.91 -2.17
N LEU A 109 11.14 -6.42 -2.82
CA LEU A 109 10.35 -7.54 -2.31
C LEU A 109 11.24 -8.75 -2.00
N ARG A 110 12.07 -9.19 -2.95
CA ARG A 110 12.98 -10.34 -2.76
C ARG A 110 14.02 -10.15 -1.66
N ARG A 111 14.29 -8.90 -1.28
CA ARG A 111 15.26 -8.54 -0.24
C ARG A 111 14.63 -8.40 1.15
N GLY A 112 13.33 -8.63 1.29
CA GLY A 112 12.66 -8.58 2.59
C GLY A 112 12.22 -7.19 3.06
N TYR A 113 12.18 -6.19 2.16
CA TYR A 113 11.84 -4.82 2.56
C TYR A 113 10.40 -4.70 3.10
N PRO A 114 9.37 -5.31 2.49
CA PRO A 114 8.02 -5.30 3.07
C PRO A 114 7.97 -5.89 4.47
N GLU A 115 8.70 -6.97 4.72
CA GLU A 115 8.81 -7.62 6.02
C GLU A 115 9.44 -6.68 7.04
N ASN A 116 10.53 -6.00 6.67
CA ASN A 116 11.18 -5.01 7.53
C ASN A 116 10.23 -3.85 7.88
N ILE A 117 9.43 -3.37 6.92
CA ILE A 117 8.43 -2.31 7.14
C ILE A 117 7.34 -2.76 8.13
N ILE A 118 6.84 -4.00 7.95
CA ILE A 118 5.81 -4.59 8.83
C ILE A 118 6.35 -4.80 10.25
N LEU A 119 7.59 -5.29 10.37
CA LEU A 119 8.19 -5.64 11.65
C LEU A 119 8.84 -4.44 12.38
N GLY A 120 9.12 -3.35 11.66
CA GLY A 120 9.80 -2.16 12.20
C GLY A 120 11.28 -2.39 12.46
N THR A 121 11.96 -3.18 11.61
CA THR A 121 13.37 -3.60 11.76
C THR A 121 14.26 -3.03 10.67
#